data_AF-A0A351DG48-F1
#
_entry.id   AF-A0A351DG48-F1
#
_cell.length_a   1.000
_cell.length_b   1.000
_cell.length_c   1.000
_cell.angle_alpha   90.00
_cell.angle_beta   90.00
_cell.angle_gamma   90.00
#
_symmetry.space_group_name_H-M   'P 1'
#
loop_
_entity.id
_entity.type
_entity.pdbx_description
1 polymer ?
#
loop_
_entity_poly.entity_id
_entity_poly.type
_entity_poly.pdbx_seq_one_letter_code
_entity_poly.pdbx_strand_id
1 'polypeptide(L)'
;MRKKPPSVNDLALSMQDSGIPHELLVKEARLAIAEGNWENIRERVEHLQRSFIQPVVNATGVLLHTNLGRASWGIPRSNFSSNIEFNLENGSRGSRQKGIGDLFAQLCGTESAMVVNNCSSAVLLVLSALASEQGVAISRGELVEIGGSFRVPEILELSGAYLVEVGTTNKTRLVDYQRAIDAHRDVAMALKVHQSNYKIVGFTEETAVEDLASLEIPLVVDIGSGLLDSNCPWLDSGPPSWLTGEPSAKQTLQNGADLVTFSCDKLLGGPQAGIIAGKSELIKRC
;
A
#
# COMPACT_ATOMS: atom_id res chain seq x y z
N MET A 1 37.36 40.23 25.76
CA MET A 1 38.08 38.96 25.56
C MET A 1 37.32 38.13 24.53
N ARG A 2 37.95 37.68 23.44
CA ARG A 2 37.31 36.70 22.52
C ARG A 2 37.17 35.38 23.29
N LYS A 3 35.95 34.84 23.43
CA LYS A 3 35.71 33.51 24.01
C LYS A 3 36.52 32.49 23.19
N LYS A 4 37.32 31.66 23.87
CA LYS A 4 38.00 30.53 23.23
C LYS A 4 36.95 29.44 22.97
N PRO A 5 37.03 28.71 21.84
CA PRO A 5 36.13 27.60 21.59
C PRO A 5 36.35 26.49 22.64
N PRO A 6 35.28 25.78 23.03
CA PRO A 6 35.39 24.60 23.90
C PRO A 6 36.10 23.45 23.18
N SER A 7 36.49 22.43 23.93
CA SER A 7 36.89 21.15 23.36
C SER A 7 35.72 20.53 22.58
N VAL A 8 36.01 20.00 21.39
CA VAL A 8 35.04 19.23 20.60
C VAL A 8 34.45 18.09 21.43
N ASN A 9 35.30 17.39 22.20
CA ASN A 9 34.86 16.25 23.00
C ASN A 9 33.94 16.68 24.13
N ASP A 10 34.27 17.77 24.84
CA ASP A 10 33.44 18.26 25.94
C ASP A 10 32.08 18.74 25.43
N LEU A 11 32.08 19.41 24.27
CA LEU A 11 30.87 19.87 23.63
C LEU A 11 29.99 18.70 23.15
N ALA A 12 30.58 17.64 22.60
CA ALA A 12 29.86 16.42 22.22
C ALA A 12 29.31 15.66 23.44
N LEU A 13 30.11 15.49 24.49
CA LEU A 13 29.70 14.84 25.74
C LEU A 13 28.58 15.61 26.44
N SER A 14 28.53 16.94 26.32
CA SER A 14 27.44 17.74 26.87
C SER A 14 26.06 17.35 26.31
N MET A 15 26.01 16.70 25.14
CA MET A 15 24.78 16.29 24.44
C MET A 15 24.60 14.77 24.39
N GLN A 16 25.35 13.98 25.17
CA GLN A 16 25.30 12.51 25.12
C GLN A 16 23.92 11.92 25.43
N ASP A 17 23.11 12.61 26.25
CA ASP A 17 21.76 12.19 26.63
C ASP A 17 20.70 12.47 25.55
N SER A 18 21.11 13.05 24.42
CA SER A 18 20.21 13.29 23.28
C SER A 18 19.75 12.03 22.54
N GLY A 19 20.38 10.88 22.82
CA GLY A 19 20.14 9.63 22.07
C GLY A 19 20.72 9.64 20.65
N ILE A 20 21.43 10.70 20.26
CA ILE A 20 22.18 10.76 19.00
C ILE A 20 23.52 10.01 19.18
N PRO A 21 23.92 9.17 18.21
CA PRO A 21 25.23 8.53 18.22
C PRO A 21 26.38 9.53 18.43
N HIS A 22 27.32 9.18 19.32
CA HIS A 22 28.40 10.08 19.73
C HIS A 22 29.20 10.65 18.54
N GLU A 23 29.41 9.85 17.48
CA GLU A 23 30.12 10.30 16.28
C GLU A 23 29.42 11.48 15.57
N LEU A 24 28.08 11.50 15.56
CA LEU A 24 27.31 12.61 15.00
C LEU A 24 27.37 13.84 15.91
N LEU A 25 27.38 13.65 17.23
CA LEU A 25 27.58 14.75 18.19
C LEU A 25 28.95 15.40 18.03
N VAL A 26 30.00 14.61 17.81
CA VAL A 26 31.35 15.11 17.51
C VAL A 26 31.37 15.90 16.20
N LYS A 27 30.65 15.44 15.17
CA LYS A 27 30.53 16.15 13.89
C LYS A 27 29.85 17.52 14.08
N GLU A 28 28.72 17.57 14.77
CA GLU A 28 28.02 18.82 15.07
C GLU A 28 28.85 19.76 15.94
N ALA A 29 29.56 19.23 16.94
CA ALA A 29 30.47 20.02 17.77
C ALA A 29 31.60 20.66 16.95
N ARG A 30 32.19 19.93 16.00
CA ARG A 30 33.21 20.49 15.08
C ARG A 30 32.64 21.59 14.19
N LEU A 31 31.46 21.39 13.62
CA LEU A 31 30.79 22.40 12.78
C LEU A 31 30.46 23.66 13.58
N ALA A 32 29.87 23.50 14.77
CA ALA A 32 29.51 24.62 15.63
C ALA A 32 30.75 25.41 16.09
N ILE A 33 31.87 24.74 16.36
CA ILE A 33 33.15 25.38 16.68
C ILE A 33 33.71 26.14 15.47
N ALA A 34 33.70 25.52 14.29
CA ALA A 34 34.23 26.12 13.05
C ALA A 34 33.44 27.38 12.62
N GLU A 35 32.12 27.39 12.84
CA GLU A 35 31.24 28.53 12.55
C GLU A 35 31.28 29.62 13.63
N GLY A 36 31.97 29.39 14.75
CA GLY A 36 31.97 30.32 15.87
C GLY A 36 30.67 30.35 16.67
N ASN A 37 29.76 29.38 16.48
CA ASN A 37 28.43 29.31 17.08
C ASN A 37 28.24 28.05 17.95
N TRP A 38 29.24 27.70 18.74
CA TRP A 38 29.22 26.53 19.62
C TRP A 38 28.23 26.63 20.79
N GLU A 39 27.71 27.82 21.08
CA GLU A 39 26.68 28.04 22.10
C GLU A 39 25.32 27.45 21.68
N ASN A 40 25.07 27.34 20.37
CA ASN A 40 23.84 26.78 19.81
C ASN A 40 23.92 25.26 19.58
N ILE A 41 24.86 24.55 20.21
CA ILE A 41 25.00 23.09 20.02
C ILE A 41 23.69 22.34 20.31
N ARG A 42 22.92 22.79 21.30
CA ARG A 42 21.63 22.18 21.66
C ARG A 42 20.63 22.30 20.52
N GLU A 43 20.46 23.49 19.93
CA GLU A 43 19.56 23.70 18.80
C GLU A 43 19.98 22.88 17.57
N ARG A 44 21.30 22.77 17.33
CA ARG A 44 21.84 21.92 16.25
C ARG A 44 21.51 20.45 16.48
N VAL A 45 21.71 19.95 17.70
CA VAL A 45 21.38 18.57 18.05
C VAL A 45 19.87 18.33 18.00
N GLU A 46 19.04 19.28 18.43
CA GLU A 46 17.58 19.20 18.29
C GLU A 46 17.14 19.17 16.82
N HIS A 47 17.76 19.98 15.96
CA HIS A 47 17.50 19.94 14.52
C HIS A 47 17.91 18.59 13.91
N LEU A 48 19.05 18.06 14.33
CA LEU A 48 19.52 16.73 13.93
C LEU A 48 18.55 15.64 14.40
N GLN A 49 18.07 15.68 15.65
CA GLN A 49 17.04 14.77 16.16
C GLN A 49 15.77 14.82 15.30
N ARG A 50 15.32 16.02 14.91
CA ARG A 50 14.16 16.23 14.02
C ARG A 50 14.33 15.68 12.61
N SER A 51 15.58 15.44 12.17
CA SER A 51 15.84 14.80 10.87
C SER A 51 15.65 13.28 10.88
N PHE A 52 15.58 12.65 12.06
CA PHE A 52 15.31 11.22 12.20
C PHE A 52 13.82 10.94 12.37
N ILE A 53 13.41 9.71 12.00
CA ILE A 53 12.07 9.20 12.27
C ILE A 53 11.88 9.12 13.79
N GLN A 54 10.81 9.74 14.28
CA GLN A 54 10.47 9.77 15.69
C GLN A 54 8.94 9.72 15.88
N PRO A 55 8.46 9.32 17.06
CA PRO A 55 7.04 9.44 17.39
C PRO A 55 6.58 10.90 17.32
N VAL A 56 5.36 11.11 16.81
CA VAL A 56 4.72 12.43 16.74
C VAL A 56 3.30 12.37 17.27
N VAL A 57 2.80 13.50 17.77
CA VAL A 57 1.39 13.64 18.15
C VAL A 57 0.59 14.05 16.91
N ASN A 58 -0.33 13.20 16.46
CA ASN A 58 -1.23 13.52 15.36
C ASN A 58 -2.43 14.34 15.88
N ALA A 59 -2.39 15.66 15.67
CA ALA A 59 -3.48 16.58 15.99
C ALA A 59 -4.26 17.05 14.74
N THR A 60 -4.10 16.38 13.60
CA THR A 60 -4.70 16.80 12.32
C THR A 60 -6.17 16.37 12.17
N GLY A 61 -6.62 15.41 12.97
CA GLY A 61 -7.93 14.74 12.78
C GLY A 61 -7.96 13.72 11.64
N VAL A 62 -6.87 13.55 10.89
CA VAL A 62 -6.74 12.56 9.81
C VAL A 62 -6.24 11.24 10.40
N LEU A 63 -7.09 10.21 10.39
CA LEU A 63 -6.76 8.88 10.94
C LEU A 63 -5.65 8.18 10.12
N LEU A 64 -5.85 8.05 8.81
CA LEU A 64 -4.91 7.41 7.89
C LEU A 64 -3.97 8.44 7.25
N HIS A 65 -3.15 9.09 8.08
CA HIS A 65 -2.28 10.15 7.60
C HIS A 65 -1.04 9.59 6.90
N THR A 66 -0.95 9.74 5.57
CA THR A 66 0.14 9.19 4.75
C THR A 66 1.53 9.60 5.22
N ASN A 67 1.74 10.89 5.54
CA ASN A 67 3.04 11.37 6.03
C ASN A 67 3.38 10.95 7.47
N LEU A 68 2.40 10.50 8.26
CA LEU A 68 2.60 10.08 9.66
C LEU A 68 2.51 8.56 9.83
N GLY A 69 2.60 7.80 8.73
CA GLY A 69 2.68 6.34 8.78
C GLY A 69 1.35 5.59 8.67
N ARG A 70 0.27 6.24 8.22
CA ARG A 70 -1.08 5.64 8.03
C ARG A 70 -1.62 4.99 9.32
N ALA A 71 -2.04 3.72 9.26
CA ALA A 71 -2.54 2.99 10.42
C ALA A 71 -1.44 2.80 11.47
N SER A 72 -1.72 3.20 12.71
CA SER A 72 -0.81 2.95 13.82
C SER A 72 -0.86 1.47 14.20
N TRP A 73 0.25 0.76 13.98
CA TRP A 73 0.37 -0.66 14.31
C TRP A 73 1.49 -0.88 15.33
N GLY A 74 1.16 -1.56 16.43
CA GLY A 74 2.14 -2.00 17.42
C GLY A 74 2.86 -3.25 16.93
N ILE A 75 4.17 -3.17 16.66
CA ILE A 75 4.96 -4.36 16.33
C ILE A 75 5.27 -5.12 17.64
N PRO A 76 4.75 -6.34 17.85
CA PRO A 76 5.18 -7.15 18.98
C PRO A 76 6.66 -7.50 18.82
N ARG A 77 7.49 -7.03 19.75
CA ARG A 77 8.92 -7.39 19.78
C ARG A 77 9.07 -8.74 20.49
N SER A 78 9.52 -9.76 19.76
CA SER A 78 9.96 -11.03 20.33
C SER A 78 11.47 -11.16 20.18
N ASN A 79 12.16 -11.58 21.25
CA ASN A 79 13.59 -11.88 21.23
C ASN A 79 13.87 -13.37 20.89
N PHE A 80 12.85 -14.13 20.48
CA PHE A 80 12.96 -15.55 20.18
C PHE A 80 12.94 -15.83 18.68
N SER A 81 13.63 -16.90 18.27
CA SER A 81 13.48 -17.48 16.93
C SER A 81 12.02 -17.91 16.69
N SER A 82 11.58 -17.82 15.45
CA SER A 82 10.24 -18.21 15.02
C SER A 82 10.29 -19.14 13.81
N ASN A 83 9.19 -19.84 13.57
CA ASN A 83 9.06 -20.84 12.51
C ASN A 83 8.70 -20.24 11.14
N ILE A 84 9.27 -19.07 10.79
CA ILE A 84 8.92 -18.27 9.60
C ILE A 84 8.90 -19.11 8.31
N GLU A 85 9.89 -19.99 8.13
CA GLU A 85 9.97 -20.91 6.99
C GLU A 85 10.20 -22.36 7.44
N PHE A 86 9.71 -22.72 8.63
CA PHE A 86 9.93 -24.05 9.21
C PHE A 86 8.60 -24.71 9.57
N ASN A 87 8.31 -25.85 8.98
CA ASN A 87 7.11 -26.62 9.30
C ASN A 87 7.38 -27.52 10.50
N LEU A 88 6.66 -27.27 11.61
CA LEU A 88 6.81 -28.03 12.85
C LEU A 88 6.24 -29.45 12.78
N GLU A 89 5.33 -29.74 11.86
CA GLU A 89 4.72 -31.07 11.70
C GLU A 89 5.71 -32.08 11.11
N ASN A 90 6.56 -31.64 10.18
CA ASN A 90 7.44 -32.53 9.42
C ASN A 90 8.94 -32.16 9.51
N GLY A 91 9.28 -31.08 10.22
CA GLY A 91 10.66 -30.63 10.44
C GLY A 91 11.37 -30.11 9.19
N SER A 92 10.64 -29.75 8.13
CA SER A 92 11.21 -29.32 6.84
C SER A 92 10.99 -27.83 6.56
N ARG A 93 11.62 -27.33 5.49
CA ARG A 93 11.39 -25.96 5.02
C ARG A 93 9.95 -25.81 4.51
N GLY A 94 9.26 -24.77 4.98
CA GLY A 94 7.89 -24.42 4.57
C GLY A 94 7.81 -23.00 4.02
N SER A 95 6.74 -22.71 3.27
CA SER A 95 6.47 -21.35 2.80
C SER A 95 5.90 -20.48 3.91
N ARG A 96 6.48 -19.30 4.11
CA ARG A 96 5.94 -18.26 5.01
C ARG A 96 4.56 -17.74 4.58
N GLN A 97 4.16 -17.96 3.33
CA GLN A 97 2.87 -17.51 2.79
C GLN A 97 1.71 -18.39 3.23
N LYS A 98 1.94 -19.67 3.57
CA LYS A 98 0.86 -20.64 3.76
C LYS A 98 -0.17 -20.19 4.80
N GLY A 99 0.26 -20.03 6.05
CA GLY A 99 -0.67 -19.71 7.14
C GLY A 99 -1.34 -18.33 7.00
N ILE A 100 -0.60 -17.32 6.55
CA ILE A 100 -1.15 -15.97 6.39
C ILE A 100 -2.05 -15.85 5.16
N GLY A 101 -1.71 -16.55 4.08
CA GLY A 101 -2.52 -16.65 2.86
C GLY A 101 -3.84 -17.36 3.13
N ASP A 102 -3.81 -18.50 3.82
CA ASP A 102 -5.02 -19.24 4.22
C ASP A 102 -5.96 -18.36 5.08
N LEU A 103 -5.39 -17.56 6.00
CA LEU A 103 -6.16 -16.61 6.82
C LEU A 103 -6.82 -15.53 5.95
N PHE A 104 -6.09 -14.88 5.05
CA PHE A 104 -6.66 -13.86 4.18
C PHE A 104 -7.68 -14.43 3.19
N ALA A 105 -7.47 -15.64 2.69
CA ALA A 105 -8.44 -16.33 1.85
C ALA A 105 -9.76 -16.53 2.61
N GLN A 106 -9.68 -16.99 3.86
CA GLN A 106 -10.86 -17.13 4.73
C GLN A 106 -11.55 -15.79 5.02
N LEU A 107 -10.78 -14.75 5.35
CA LEU A 107 -11.32 -13.41 5.64
C LEU A 107 -12.02 -12.79 4.42
N CYS A 108 -11.46 -12.98 3.23
CA CYS A 108 -12.04 -12.49 1.98
C CYS A 108 -13.15 -13.41 1.44
N GLY A 109 -13.33 -14.61 2.00
CA GLY A 109 -14.32 -15.58 1.53
C GLY A 109 -13.97 -16.18 0.16
N THR A 110 -12.69 -16.45 -0.09
CA THR A 110 -12.18 -16.93 -1.39
C THR A 110 -11.29 -18.15 -1.24
N GLU A 111 -10.83 -18.69 -2.36
CA GLU A 111 -10.07 -19.93 -2.44
C GLU A 111 -8.61 -19.78 -1.99
N SER A 112 -7.94 -18.68 -2.37
CA SER A 112 -6.54 -18.47 -2.06
C SER A 112 -6.18 -16.99 -1.94
N ALA A 113 -5.11 -16.70 -1.21
CA ALA A 113 -4.55 -15.37 -1.08
C ALA A 113 -3.04 -15.40 -0.88
N MET A 114 -2.38 -14.30 -1.25
CA MET A 114 -0.96 -14.06 -1.09
C MET A 114 -0.71 -12.69 -0.47
N VAL A 115 0.33 -12.60 0.36
CA VAL A 115 0.77 -11.34 0.98
C VAL A 115 2.10 -10.89 0.36
N VAL A 116 2.14 -9.66 -0.13
CA VAL A 116 3.32 -9.02 -0.70
C VAL A 116 3.66 -7.71 0.04
N ASN A 117 4.73 -7.05 -0.36
CA ASN A 117 5.29 -5.88 0.33
C ASN A 117 4.29 -4.72 0.53
N ASN A 118 3.53 -4.36 -0.51
CA ASN A 118 2.48 -3.35 -0.47
C ASN A 118 1.51 -3.56 -1.64
N CYS A 119 0.39 -2.84 -1.65
CA CYS A 119 -0.63 -2.96 -2.70
C CYS A 119 -0.08 -2.62 -4.10
N SER A 120 0.89 -1.71 -4.20
CA SER A 120 1.52 -1.39 -5.48
C SER A 120 2.32 -2.58 -6.04
N SER A 121 3.04 -3.30 -5.17
CA SER A 121 3.69 -4.55 -5.53
C SER A 121 2.68 -5.65 -5.87
N ALA A 122 1.49 -5.63 -5.26
CA ALA A 122 0.42 -6.58 -5.57
C ALA A 122 -0.08 -6.37 -7.01
N VAL A 123 -0.42 -5.13 -7.37
CA VAL A 123 -0.84 -4.78 -8.74
C VAL A 123 0.26 -5.09 -9.76
N LEU A 124 1.52 -4.71 -9.47
CA LEU A 124 2.66 -5.01 -10.35
C LEU A 124 2.83 -6.52 -10.56
N LEU A 125 2.79 -7.32 -9.49
CA LEU A 125 2.95 -8.77 -9.58
C LEU A 125 1.84 -9.41 -10.40
N VAL A 126 0.58 -9.02 -10.15
CA VAL A 126 -0.57 -9.53 -10.91
C VAL A 126 -0.44 -9.19 -12.39
N LEU A 127 -0.10 -7.94 -12.72
CA LEU A 127 0.07 -7.52 -14.11
C LEU A 127 1.20 -8.28 -14.81
N SER A 128 2.35 -8.44 -14.14
CA SER A 128 3.48 -9.20 -14.70
C SER A 128 3.16 -10.68 -14.89
N ALA A 129 2.40 -11.29 -13.97
CA ALA A 129 2.03 -12.70 -14.04
C ALA A 129 0.92 -13.00 -15.05
N LEU A 130 -0.02 -12.06 -15.22
CA LEU A 130 -1.24 -12.28 -15.99
C LEU A 130 -1.23 -11.65 -17.38
N ALA A 131 -0.49 -10.56 -17.59
CA ALA A 131 -0.60 -9.72 -18.78
C ALA A 131 0.74 -9.21 -19.34
N SER A 132 1.87 -9.85 -18.99
CA SER A 132 3.16 -9.51 -19.62
C SER A 132 3.08 -9.64 -21.14
N GLU A 133 3.51 -8.59 -21.85
CA GLU A 133 3.44 -8.43 -23.31
C GLU A 133 2.01 -8.44 -23.90
N GLN A 134 0.99 -8.26 -23.06
CA GLN A 134 -0.42 -8.31 -23.44
C GLN A 134 -1.18 -7.04 -22.99
N GLY A 135 -2.38 -6.86 -23.53
CA GLY A 135 -3.21 -5.68 -23.26
C GLY A 135 -3.98 -5.78 -21.94
N VAL A 136 -4.10 -4.67 -21.23
CA VAL A 136 -4.93 -4.55 -20.01
C VAL A 136 -6.00 -3.49 -20.22
N ALA A 137 -7.26 -3.92 -20.21
CA ALA A 137 -8.40 -3.02 -20.38
C ALA A 137 -8.70 -2.29 -19.07
N ILE A 138 -8.65 -0.95 -19.08
CA ILE A 138 -8.93 -0.11 -17.91
C ILE A 138 -9.64 1.17 -18.32
N SER A 139 -10.59 1.61 -17.50
CA SER A 139 -11.30 2.87 -17.68
C SER A 139 -10.34 4.07 -17.61
N ARG A 140 -10.47 5.04 -18.53
CA ARG A 140 -9.68 6.29 -18.48
C ARG A 140 -9.85 7.05 -17.16
N GLY A 141 -11.03 6.96 -16.55
CA GLY A 141 -11.30 7.56 -15.24
C GLY A 141 -10.60 6.87 -14.07
N GLU A 142 -9.92 5.75 -14.30
CA GLU A 142 -9.27 4.93 -13.26
C GLU A 142 -7.73 4.94 -13.39
N LEU A 143 -7.18 5.76 -14.31
CA LEU A 143 -5.73 5.98 -14.45
C LEU A 143 -5.21 6.94 -13.37
N VAL A 144 -5.17 6.45 -12.13
CA VAL A 144 -4.92 7.25 -10.92
C VAL A 144 -3.43 7.47 -10.63
N GLU A 145 -3.14 8.57 -9.94
CA GLU A 145 -1.87 8.81 -9.24
C GLU A 145 -2.11 8.79 -7.72
N ILE A 146 -1.38 7.93 -7.00
CA ILE A 146 -1.51 7.76 -5.53
C ILE A 146 -0.16 8.04 -4.86
N GLY A 147 -0.14 8.87 -3.83
CA GLY A 147 1.02 9.04 -2.95
C GLY A 147 2.28 9.62 -3.62
N GLY A 148 2.16 10.23 -4.80
CA GLY A 148 3.22 10.96 -5.51
C GLY A 148 4.21 10.11 -6.32
N SER A 149 4.15 8.78 -6.22
CA SER A 149 5.06 7.88 -6.96
C SER A 149 4.41 6.61 -7.51
N PHE A 150 3.10 6.43 -7.30
CA PHE A 150 2.35 5.34 -7.90
C PHE A 150 1.46 5.92 -8.98
N ARG A 151 1.71 5.54 -10.23
CA ARG A 151 0.88 5.88 -11.39
C ARG A 151 0.54 4.59 -12.13
N VAL A 152 -0.75 4.33 -12.32
CA VAL A 152 -1.20 3.10 -12.99
C VAL A 152 -0.53 2.91 -14.36
N PRO A 153 -0.39 3.93 -15.23
CA PRO A 153 0.32 3.78 -16.50
C PRO A 153 1.79 3.36 -16.36
N GLU A 154 2.51 3.93 -15.40
CA GLU A 154 3.94 3.60 -15.17
C GLU A 154 4.09 2.16 -14.66
N ILE A 155 3.12 1.66 -13.90
CA ILE A 155 3.15 0.29 -13.38
C ILE A 155 2.80 -0.75 -14.44
N LEU A 156 1.88 -0.41 -15.36
CA LEU A 156 1.63 -1.23 -16.54
C LEU A 156 2.91 -1.36 -17.39
N GLU A 157 3.60 -0.25 -17.64
CA GLU A 157 4.87 -0.27 -18.37
C GLU A 157 5.93 -1.12 -17.65
N LEU A 158 6.11 -0.93 -16.34
CA LEU A 158 7.04 -1.73 -15.52
C LEU A 158 6.68 -3.22 -15.48
N SER A 159 5.41 -3.57 -15.57
CA SER A 159 4.97 -4.95 -15.56
C SER A 159 5.21 -5.68 -16.88
N GLY A 160 5.55 -4.93 -17.94
CA GLY A 160 5.63 -5.42 -19.32
C GLY A 160 4.27 -5.51 -20.02
N ALA A 161 3.18 -5.07 -19.38
CA ALA A 161 1.86 -5.01 -19.99
C ALA A 161 1.68 -3.69 -20.76
N TYR A 162 0.72 -3.64 -21.68
CA TYR A 162 0.38 -2.38 -22.32
C TYR A 162 -1.07 -1.96 -22.05
N LEU A 163 -1.26 -0.66 -21.99
CA LEU A 163 -2.52 -0.02 -21.65
C LEU A 163 -3.53 -0.11 -22.80
N VAL A 164 -4.72 -0.64 -22.53
CA VAL A 164 -5.91 -0.56 -23.40
C VAL A 164 -6.93 0.34 -22.71
N GLU A 165 -6.97 1.61 -23.13
CA GLU A 165 -7.83 2.62 -22.51
C GLU A 165 -9.30 2.46 -22.93
N VAL A 166 -10.20 2.47 -21.95
CA VAL A 166 -11.63 2.27 -22.14
C VAL A 166 -12.44 3.51 -21.74
N GLY A 167 -13.49 3.81 -22.51
CA GLY A 167 -14.46 4.86 -22.17
C GLY A 167 -13.88 6.27 -22.14
N THR A 168 -14.38 7.09 -21.23
CA THR A 168 -13.98 8.49 -21.02
C THR A 168 -13.65 8.75 -19.56
N THR A 169 -13.10 9.92 -19.25
CA THR A 169 -12.71 10.27 -17.87
C THR A 169 -13.87 10.20 -16.88
N ASN A 170 -15.05 10.69 -17.28
CA ASN A 170 -16.21 10.77 -16.40
C ASN A 170 -17.21 9.63 -16.61
N LYS A 171 -17.28 9.03 -17.80
CA LYS A 171 -18.25 7.96 -18.12
C LYS A 171 -17.57 6.79 -18.81
N THR A 172 -17.74 5.62 -18.23
CA THR A 172 -17.36 4.35 -18.83
C THR A 172 -18.48 3.35 -18.64
N ARG A 173 -18.81 2.59 -19.70
CA ARG A 173 -19.86 1.57 -19.70
C ARG A 173 -19.30 0.22 -20.11
N LEU A 174 -20.03 -0.85 -19.82
CA LEU A 174 -19.68 -2.21 -20.24
C LEU A 174 -19.43 -2.33 -21.75
N VAL A 175 -20.26 -1.68 -22.57
CA VAL A 175 -20.09 -1.70 -24.05
C VAL A 175 -18.76 -1.08 -24.50
N ASP A 176 -18.20 -0.14 -23.73
CA ASP A 176 -16.90 0.44 -24.05
C ASP A 176 -15.79 -0.58 -23.82
N TYR A 177 -15.88 -1.39 -22.74
CA TYR A 177 -14.96 -2.50 -22.47
C TYR A 177 -15.04 -3.55 -23.58
N GLN A 178 -16.25 -3.96 -23.95
CA GLN A 178 -16.44 -4.97 -24.99
C GLN A 178 -15.82 -4.53 -26.32
N ARG A 179 -16.08 -3.28 -26.73
CA ARG A 179 -15.49 -2.72 -27.96
C ARG A 179 -13.96 -2.65 -27.91
N ALA A 180 -13.40 -2.26 -26.77
CA ALA A 180 -11.95 -2.18 -26.61
C ALA A 180 -11.31 -3.57 -26.63
N ILE A 181 -11.95 -4.57 -26.01
CA ILE A 181 -11.49 -5.96 -26.05
C ILE A 181 -11.56 -6.49 -27.49
N ASP A 182 -12.68 -6.31 -28.19
CA ASP A 182 -12.87 -6.80 -29.57
C ASP A 182 -11.94 -6.12 -30.58
N ALA A 183 -11.55 -4.86 -30.34
CA ALA A 183 -10.67 -4.10 -31.22
C ALA A 183 -9.18 -4.51 -31.08
N HIS A 184 -8.82 -5.19 -30.00
CA HIS A 184 -7.45 -5.62 -29.70
C HIS A 184 -7.36 -7.17 -29.77
N ARG A 185 -6.18 -7.72 -30.07
CA ARG A 185 -6.05 -9.17 -30.35
C ARG A 185 -5.71 -10.00 -29.11
N ASP A 186 -5.22 -9.36 -28.07
CA ASP A 186 -4.44 -9.99 -27.00
C ASP A 186 -4.67 -9.28 -25.66
N VAL A 187 -5.90 -8.80 -25.41
CA VAL A 187 -6.28 -8.31 -24.08
C VAL A 187 -6.33 -9.49 -23.11
N ALA A 188 -5.47 -9.47 -22.11
CA ALA A 188 -5.29 -10.59 -21.16
C ALA A 188 -6.15 -10.46 -19.90
N MET A 189 -6.54 -9.24 -19.53
CA MET A 189 -7.35 -8.98 -18.34
C MET A 189 -8.02 -7.61 -18.39
N ALA A 190 -9.10 -7.47 -17.63
CA ALA A 190 -9.66 -6.19 -17.24
C ALA A 190 -9.12 -5.81 -15.86
N LEU A 191 -8.67 -4.56 -15.71
CA LEU A 191 -8.28 -3.98 -14.43
C LEU A 191 -9.28 -2.88 -14.07
N LYS A 192 -9.84 -2.98 -12.86
CA LYS A 192 -10.63 -1.92 -12.25
C LYS A 192 -9.88 -1.33 -11.06
N VAL A 193 -9.73 -0.02 -10.99
CA VAL A 193 -9.00 0.66 -9.90
C VAL A 193 -9.89 1.64 -9.16
N HIS A 194 -10.01 1.48 -7.84
CA HIS A 194 -10.79 2.38 -6.99
C HIS A 194 -10.15 3.76 -6.87
N GLN A 195 -10.96 4.81 -6.98
CA GLN A 195 -10.56 6.21 -6.80
C GLN A 195 -10.39 6.53 -5.30
N SER A 196 -9.37 5.95 -4.66
CA SER A 196 -9.22 5.99 -3.20
C SER A 196 -8.77 7.34 -2.61
N ASN A 197 -8.23 8.26 -3.43
CA ASN A 197 -7.68 9.54 -2.97
C ASN A 197 -8.33 10.78 -3.63
N TYR A 198 -9.32 10.61 -4.50
CA TYR A 198 -10.10 11.69 -5.09
C TYR A 198 -11.48 11.18 -5.51
N LYS A 199 -12.38 12.08 -5.91
CA LYS A 199 -13.69 11.71 -6.45
C LYS A 199 -14.06 12.63 -7.61
N ILE A 200 -14.62 12.06 -8.67
CA ILE A 200 -15.24 12.83 -9.76
C ILE A 200 -16.71 13.05 -9.40
N VAL A 201 -17.17 14.30 -9.47
CA VAL A 201 -18.56 14.69 -9.14
C VAL A 201 -19.20 15.36 -10.34
N GLY A 202 -20.47 15.06 -10.60
CA GLY A 202 -21.25 15.62 -11.71
C GLY A 202 -21.82 14.53 -12.60
N PHE A 203 -21.68 14.67 -13.91
CA PHE A 203 -22.16 13.69 -14.88
C PHE A 203 -21.18 12.52 -15.01
N THR A 204 -21.17 11.65 -14.00
CA THR A 204 -20.28 10.48 -13.95
C THR A 204 -21.03 9.17 -14.10
N GLU A 205 -20.37 8.16 -14.64
CA GLU A 205 -20.89 6.80 -14.80
C GLU A 205 -19.72 5.83 -14.75
N GLU A 206 -19.84 4.79 -13.94
CA GLU A 206 -18.78 3.80 -13.69
C GLU A 206 -19.37 2.41 -13.90
N THR A 207 -18.63 1.53 -14.58
CA THR A 207 -19.04 0.14 -14.78
C THR A 207 -18.93 -0.62 -13.46
N ALA A 208 -20.02 -1.29 -13.06
CA ALA A 208 -20.07 -2.12 -11.87
C ALA A 208 -19.19 -3.37 -12.01
N VAL A 209 -18.77 -3.95 -10.88
CA VAL A 209 -17.94 -5.17 -10.87
C VAL A 209 -18.70 -6.34 -11.50
N GLU A 210 -19.98 -6.46 -11.21
CA GLU A 210 -20.89 -7.48 -11.71
C GLU A 210 -21.01 -7.46 -13.24
N ASP A 211 -21.05 -6.26 -13.82
CA ASP A 211 -21.08 -6.07 -15.27
C ASP A 211 -19.74 -6.47 -15.89
N LEU A 212 -18.62 -6.05 -15.30
CA LEU A 212 -17.28 -6.41 -15.77
C LEU A 212 -16.99 -7.92 -15.63
N ALA A 213 -17.57 -8.57 -14.62
CA ALA A 213 -17.41 -10.01 -14.41
C ALA A 213 -18.08 -10.85 -15.52
N SER A 214 -18.92 -10.23 -16.35
CA SER A 214 -19.50 -10.88 -17.54
C SER A 214 -18.52 -10.95 -18.73
N LEU A 215 -17.39 -10.25 -18.67
CA LEU A 215 -16.36 -10.30 -19.70
C LEU A 215 -15.65 -11.66 -19.68
N GLU A 216 -15.36 -12.24 -20.85
CA GLU A 216 -14.67 -13.54 -20.97
C GLU A 216 -13.14 -13.44 -20.78
N ILE A 217 -12.69 -12.56 -19.89
CA ILE A 217 -11.29 -12.36 -19.51
C ILE A 217 -11.18 -12.15 -17.99
N PRO A 218 -10.04 -12.48 -17.35
CA PRO A 218 -9.85 -12.23 -15.93
C PRO A 218 -10.13 -10.78 -15.52
N LEU A 219 -10.92 -10.60 -14.48
CA LEU A 219 -11.21 -9.32 -13.82
C LEU A 219 -10.41 -9.19 -12.53
N VAL A 220 -9.50 -8.21 -12.52
CA VAL A 220 -8.75 -7.82 -11.33
C VAL A 220 -9.27 -6.48 -10.82
N VAL A 221 -9.57 -6.39 -9.53
CA VAL A 221 -10.05 -5.16 -8.91
C VAL A 221 -9.07 -4.70 -7.83
N ASP A 222 -8.43 -3.55 -8.04
CA ASP A 222 -7.64 -2.89 -7.01
C ASP A 222 -8.53 -1.93 -6.21
N ILE A 223 -9.00 -2.40 -5.05
CA ILE A 223 -9.79 -1.55 -4.14
C ILE A 223 -8.89 -0.60 -3.34
N GLY A 224 -7.61 -0.93 -3.19
CA GLY A 224 -6.58 -0.10 -2.56
C GLY A 224 -6.75 0.20 -1.07
N SER A 225 -7.97 0.35 -0.54
CA SER A 225 -8.30 0.85 0.80
C SER A 225 -8.20 -0.18 1.91
N GLY A 226 -8.36 -1.47 1.58
CA GLY A 226 -8.25 -2.55 2.55
C GLY A 226 -9.46 -2.74 3.45
N LEU A 227 -10.64 -2.25 3.05
CA LEU A 227 -11.88 -2.64 3.71
C LEU A 227 -12.14 -4.13 3.46
N LEU A 228 -12.22 -4.97 4.49
CA LEU A 228 -12.40 -6.42 4.31
C LEU A 228 -13.84 -6.82 3.97
N ASP A 229 -14.80 -6.33 4.74
CA ASP A 229 -16.23 -6.65 4.66
C ASP A 229 -17.02 -5.38 4.94
N SER A 230 -17.90 -5.00 4.02
CA SER A 230 -18.70 -3.78 4.10
C SER A 230 -19.73 -3.84 5.23
N ASN A 231 -20.07 -5.03 5.73
CA ASN A 231 -20.94 -5.18 6.89
C ASN A 231 -20.23 -4.85 8.21
N CYS A 232 -18.90 -4.70 8.20
CA CYS A 232 -18.08 -4.41 9.37
C CYS A 232 -18.46 -5.26 10.60
N PRO A 233 -18.49 -6.61 10.53
CA PRO A 233 -18.96 -7.46 11.62
C PRO A 233 -18.12 -7.35 12.92
N TRP A 234 -16.95 -6.69 12.84
CA TRP A 234 -16.09 -6.37 13.98
C TRP A 234 -16.49 -5.08 14.72
N LEU A 235 -17.53 -4.37 14.26
CA LEU A 235 -18.06 -3.18 14.91
C LEU A 235 -19.47 -3.46 15.46
N ASP A 236 -19.66 -3.27 16.76
CA ASP A 236 -20.96 -3.49 17.43
C ASP A 236 -22.08 -2.61 16.87
N SER A 237 -21.75 -1.42 16.36
CA SER A 237 -22.70 -0.47 15.78
C SER A 237 -23.06 -0.77 14.32
N GLY A 238 -22.46 -1.81 13.72
CA GLY A 238 -22.49 -2.01 12.27
C GLY A 238 -21.64 -0.99 11.51
N PRO A 239 -21.75 -0.95 10.18
CA PRO A 239 -20.89 -0.15 9.33
C PRO A 239 -21.15 1.36 9.50
N PRO A 240 -20.11 2.15 9.78
CA PRO A 240 -20.24 3.60 9.85
C PRO A 240 -20.72 4.21 8.53
N SER A 241 -21.51 5.28 8.62
CA SER A 241 -22.06 5.96 7.43
C SER A 241 -20.99 6.49 6.48
N TRP A 242 -19.82 6.85 6.97
CA TRP A 242 -18.68 7.32 6.15
C TRP A 242 -18.00 6.22 5.34
N LEU A 243 -18.31 4.93 5.57
CA LEU A 243 -17.91 3.81 4.71
C LEU A 243 -18.92 3.51 3.59
N THR A 244 -20.02 4.25 3.50
CA THR A 244 -21.05 4.00 2.49
C THR A 244 -20.45 4.12 1.08
N GLY A 245 -20.53 3.02 0.32
CA GLY A 245 -20.02 2.95 -1.06
C GLY A 245 -18.52 2.69 -1.18
N GLU A 246 -17.81 2.48 -0.06
CA GLU A 246 -16.42 2.05 -0.10
C GLU A 246 -16.36 0.55 -0.47
N PRO A 247 -15.61 0.17 -1.52
CA PRO A 247 -15.53 -1.23 -1.95
C PRO A 247 -14.78 -2.06 -0.90
N SER A 248 -15.35 -3.22 -0.56
CA SER A 248 -14.71 -4.19 0.34
C SER A 248 -14.17 -5.38 -0.44
N ALA A 249 -13.13 -6.04 0.08
CA ALA A 249 -12.51 -7.20 -0.55
C ALA A 249 -13.53 -8.33 -0.77
N LYS A 250 -14.31 -8.65 0.26
CA LYS A 250 -15.27 -9.75 0.22
C LYS A 250 -16.44 -9.49 -0.74
N GLN A 251 -17.05 -8.30 -0.72
CA GLN A 251 -18.14 -8.00 -1.65
C GLN A 251 -17.63 -7.88 -3.09
N THR A 252 -16.42 -7.36 -3.31
CA THR A 252 -15.82 -7.30 -4.66
C THR A 252 -15.66 -8.69 -5.28
N LEU A 253 -15.18 -9.67 -4.51
CA LEU A 253 -15.08 -11.05 -4.96
C LEU A 253 -16.46 -11.71 -5.14
N GLN A 254 -17.41 -11.46 -4.22
CA GLN A 254 -18.80 -11.95 -4.35
C GLN A 254 -19.50 -11.41 -5.60
N ASN A 255 -19.15 -10.20 -6.03
CA ASN A 255 -19.66 -9.55 -7.24
C ASN A 255 -19.00 -10.08 -8.53
N GLY A 256 -18.06 -11.02 -8.44
CA GLY A 256 -17.52 -11.74 -9.59
C GLY A 256 -16.11 -11.34 -10.01
N ALA A 257 -15.40 -10.51 -9.23
CA ALA A 257 -13.97 -10.30 -9.47
C ALA A 257 -13.18 -11.61 -9.31
N ASP A 258 -12.24 -11.89 -10.21
CA ASP A 258 -11.37 -13.06 -10.13
C ASP A 258 -10.24 -12.88 -9.11
N LEU A 259 -9.74 -11.64 -9.00
CA LEU A 259 -8.76 -11.22 -8.01
C LEU A 259 -9.13 -9.85 -7.44
N VAL A 260 -8.85 -9.65 -6.16
CA VAL A 260 -8.87 -8.33 -5.51
C VAL A 260 -7.50 -8.01 -4.92
N THR A 261 -7.07 -6.75 -5.04
CA THR A 261 -5.86 -6.24 -4.38
C THR A 261 -6.16 -5.10 -3.43
N PHE A 262 -5.44 -5.04 -2.29
CA PHE A 262 -5.61 -3.97 -1.31
C PHE A 262 -4.42 -3.77 -0.35
N SER A 263 -4.39 -2.60 0.29
CA SER A 263 -3.39 -2.25 1.32
C SER A 263 -3.83 -2.66 2.72
N CYS A 264 -2.92 -3.18 3.54
CA CYS A 264 -3.21 -3.52 4.94
C CYS A 264 -3.10 -2.36 5.93
N ASP A 265 -2.34 -1.31 5.60
CA ASP A 265 -2.06 -0.16 6.47
C ASP A 265 -3.06 0.99 6.31
N LYS A 266 -4.23 0.71 5.71
CA LYS A 266 -5.32 1.65 5.53
C LYS A 266 -6.53 1.23 6.38
N LEU A 267 -7.68 0.93 5.79
CA LEU A 267 -8.91 0.61 6.53
C LEU A 267 -8.83 -0.72 7.28
N LEU A 268 -7.94 -1.63 6.88
CA LEU A 268 -7.65 -2.85 7.65
C LEU A 268 -7.00 -2.54 9.01
N GLY A 269 -6.25 -1.44 9.11
CA GLY A 269 -5.61 -1.03 10.37
C GLY A 269 -4.37 -1.83 10.75
N GLY A 270 -3.74 -2.55 9.81
CA GLY A 270 -2.56 -3.38 10.01
C GLY A 270 -1.23 -2.70 9.64
N PRO A 271 -0.13 -3.46 9.57
CA PRO A 271 1.14 -2.97 9.03
C PRO A 271 1.08 -2.84 7.50
N GLN A 272 2.09 -2.19 6.89
CA GLN A 272 2.20 -2.14 5.43
C GLN A 272 2.33 -3.55 4.86
N ALA A 273 1.38 -3.90 3.99
CA ALA A 273 1.37 -5.11 3.18
C ALA A 273 0.40 -4.91 2.01
N GLY A 274 0.59 -5.70 0.96
CA GLY A 274 -0.35 -5.82 -0.15
C GLY A 274 -0.97 -7.21 -0.15
N ILE A 275 -2.27 -7.29 -0.30
CA ILE A 275 -2.98 -8.57 -0.43
C ILE A 275 -3.36 -8.77 -1.88
N ILE A 276 -3.20 -9.99 -2.37
CA ILE A 276 -3.83 -10.50 -3.59
C ILE A 276 -4.71 -11.66 -3.14
N ALA A 277 -6.02 -11.59 -3.35
CA ALA A 277 -6.94 -12.64 -2.93
C ALA A 277 -7.92 -12.95 -4.07
N GLY A 278 -8.26 -14.22 -4.28
CA GLY A 278 -9.18 -14.61 -5.34
C GLY A 278 -9.04 -16.08 -5.72
N LYS A 279 -9.17 -16.36 -7.03
CA LYS A 279 -9.11 -17.72 -7.58
C LYS A 279 -7.72 -18.35 -7.46
N SER A 280 -7.69 -19.63 -7.07
CA SER A 280 -6.45 -20.34 -6.75
C SER A 280 -5.52 -20.45 -7.96
N GLU A 281 -6.06 -20.67 -9.15
CA GLU A 281 -5.26 -20.79 -10.37
C GLU A 281 -4.55 -19.49 -10.75
N LEU A 282 -5.16 -18.33 -10.47
CA LEU A 282 -4.56 -17.03 -10.73
C LEU A 282 -3.52 -16.66 -9.68
N ILE A 283 -3.81 -16.94 -8.40
CA ILE A 283 -2.84 -16.76 -7.31
C ILE A 283 -1.58 -17.59 -7.54
N LYS A 284 -1.71 -18.82 -8.07
CA LYS A 284 -0.57 -19.70 -8.38
C LYS A 284 0.30 -19.18 -9.54
N ARG A 285 -0.26 -18.37 -10.44
CA ARG A 285 0.49 -17.74 -11.54
C ARG A 285 1.31 -16.53 -11.05
N CYS A 286 0.85 -15.87 -9.98
CA CYS A 286 1.55 -14.78 -9.30
C CYS A 286 2.71 -15.32 -8.46
#